data_AF-A0A2N3BHF7-F1
#
_entry.id   AF-A0A2N3BHF7-F1
#
_cell.length_a   1.000
_cell.length_b   1.000
_cell.length_c   1.000
_cell.angle_alpha   90.00
_cell.angle_beta   90.00
_cell.angle_gamma   90.00
#
_symmetry.space_group_name_H-M   'P 1'
#
loop_
_entity.id
_entity.type
_entity.pdbx_description
1 polymer ?
#
loop_
_entity_poly.entity_id
_entity_poly.type
_entity_poly.pdbx_seq_one_letter_code
_entity_poly.pdbx_strand_id
1 'polypeptide(L)'
;MNTLKSPLLLAVTLAFVLSPLFVTSFRGYDPAAFPVPVFEPPVQPAGWAFSIWGLIYAWLIAHAAYGLWRHRSDPLWDAPRWPLIASLALGASWLEVANRAPILATVQIVAMLGLALWALARSPRGPGRWWRIAPVALYAGWLTAASGVSAGVVLIGHGVLGATAATLAMLVLVLAVALIVQRRNRHAPEYALAVAWALAGIVAANLGADGLIAGAAGAGIMALAANGVWRGAAG
;
A
#
# COMPACT_ATOMS: atom_id res chain seq x y z
N MET A 1 -4.40 -17.29 -26.58
CA MET A 1 -4.22 -16.43 -25.38
C MET A 1 -2.96 -16.87 -24.66
N ASN A 2 -2.05 -15.94 -24.33
CA ASN A 2 -0.78 -16.28 -23.68
C ASN A 2 -1.00 -16.65 -22.20
N THR A 3 -0.92 -17.94 -21.86
CA THR A 3 -1.17 -18.46 -20.50
C THR A 3 0.04 -18.34 -19.56
N LEU A 4 1.16 -17.77 -20.02
CA LEU A 4 2.40 -17.59 -19.23
C LEU A 4 2.24 -16.58 -18.09
N LYS A 5 1.29 -15.64 -18.19
CA LYS A 5 1.11 -14.59 -17.16
C LYS A 5 0.71 -15.16 -15.81
N SER A 6 -0.09 -16.22 -15.79
CA SER A 6 -0.59 -16.80 -14.53
C SER A 6 0.49 -17.48 -13.69
N PRO A 7 1.33 -18.39 -14.23
CA PRO A 7 2.44 -18.95 -13.45
C PRO A 7 3.50 -17.89 -13.11
N LEU A 8 3.73 -16.91 -14.00
CA LEU A 8 4.63 -15.80 -13.70
C LEU A 8 4.14 -14.95 -12.53
N LEU A 9 2.84 -14.62 -12.48
CA LEU A 9 2.24 -13.91 -11.36
C LEU A 9 2.45 -14.68 -10.05
N LEU A 10 2.21 -15.99 -10.03
CA LEU A 10 2.46 -16.79 -8.83
C LEU A 10 3.93 -16.77 -8.42
N ALA A 11 4.86 -16.96 -9.36
CA ALA A 11 6.30 -16.96 -9.08
C ALA A 11 6.76 -15.61 -8.49
N VAL A 12 6.34 -14.49 -9.08
CA VAL A 12 6.70 -13.15 -8.59
C VAL A 12 6.01 -12.83 -7.26
N THR A 13 4.76 -13.26 -7.05
CA THR A 13 4.10 -13.14 -5.74
C THR A 13 4.88 -13.89 -4.67
N LEU A 14 5.36 -15.10 -4.95
CA LEU A 14 6.17 -15.86 -3.99
C LEU A 14 7.51 -15.16 -3.72
N ALA A 15 8.19 -14.64 -4.75
CA ALA A 15 9.41 -13.86 -4.56
C ALA A 15 9.18 -12.63 -3.67
N PHE A 16 8.08 -11.90 -3.89
CA PHE A 16 7.70 -10.75 -3.07
C PHE A 16 7.44 -11.14 -1.61
N VAL A 17 6.62 -12.17 -1.37
CA VAL A 17 6.25 -12.64 -0.04
C VAL A 17 7.45 -13.19 0.73
N LEU A 18 8.36 -13.87 0.06
CA LEU A 18 9.53 -14.47 0.68
C LEU A 18 10.68 -13.47 0.88
N SER A 19 10.62 -12.29 0.24
CA SER A 19 11.66 -11.25 0.38
C SER A 19 12.02 -10.86 1.82
N PRO A 20 11.08 -10.78 2.80
CA PRO A 20 11.42 -10.44 4.18
C PRO A 20 12.27 -11.51 4.88
N LEU A 21 12.27 -12.76 4.40
CA LEU A 21 13.13 -13.82 4.95
C LEU A 21 14.61 -13.56 4.71
N PHE A 22 14.93 -12.72 3.71
CA PHE A 22 16.30 -12.34 3.35
C PHE A 22 16.69 -10.98 3.92
N VAL A 23 15.75 -10.25 4.53
CA VAL A 23 15.95 -8.90 5.07
C VAL A 23 15.33 -8.81 6.48
N THR A 24 16.13 -9.10 7.50
CA THR A 24 15.65 -9.23 8.89
C THR A 24 15.71 -7.95 9.72
N SER A 25 16.32 -6.87 9.22
CA SER A 25 16.62 -5.65 9.99
C SER A 25 15.72 -4.45 9.68
N PHE A 26 14.86 -4.49 8.67
CA PHE A 26 14.11 -3.30 8.26
C PHE A 26 12.97 -2.97 9.24
N ARG A 27 13.07 -1.80 9.89
CA ARG A 27 12.06 -1.25 10.81
C ARG A 27 11.56 0.15 10.41
N GLY A 28 11.99 0.61 9.24
CA GLY A 28 11.95 2.00 8.80
C GLY A 28 13.28 2.37 8.14
N TYR A 29 13.36 3.54 7.52
CA TYR A 29 14.63 4.04 6.99
C TYR A 29 15.59 4.35 8.13
N ASP A 30 16.87 4.00 7.95
CA ASP A 30 17.92 4.30 8.92
C ASP A 30 18.07 5.83 9.10
N PRO A 31 17.93 6.37 10.34
CA PRO A 31 18.15 7.79 10.60
C PRO A 31 19.53 8.29 10.14
N ALA A 32 20.56 7.43 10.19
CA ALA A 32 21.91 7.77 9.76
C ALA A 32 22.07 7.89 8.24
N ALA A 33 21.07 7.45 7.45
CA ALA A 33 21.06 7.60 6.00
C ALA A 33 20.65 9.00 5.53
N PHE A 34 20.36 9.92 6.45
CA PHE A 34 19.85 11.26 6.16
C PHE A 34 20.75 12.36 6.71
N PRO A 35 20.85 13.53 6.03
CA PRO A 35 21.51 14.72 6.58
C PRO A 35 20.89 15.22 7.90
N VAL A 36 19.56 15.11 8.03
CA VAL A 36 18.82 15.39 9.26
C VAL A 36 18.28 14.06 9.79
N PRO A 37 18.81 13.52 10.90
CA PRO A 37 18.36 12.23 11.42
C PRO A 37 16.88 12.23 11.83
N VAL A 38 16.15 11.16 11.47
CA VAL A 38 14.71 11.02 11.73
C VAL A 38 14.44 9.71 12.49
N PHE A 39 14.36 9.77 13.82
CA PHE A 39 14.19 8.57 14.66
C PHE A 39 12.74 8.10 14.77
N GLU A 40 11.82 9.04 15.00
CA GLU A 40 10.39 8.75 15.21
C GLU A 40 9.57 9.68 14.31
N PRO A 41 9.51 9.40 13.00
CA PRO A 41 8.77 10.24 12.07
C PRO A 41 7.27 10.21 12.41
N PRO A 42 6.61 11.35 12.69
CA PRO A 42 5.19 11.39 13.04
C PRO A 42 4.25 10.83 11.96
N VAL A 43 4.71 10.85 10.70
CA VAL A 43 3.99 10.26 9.55
C VAL A 43 3.97 8.73 9.59
N GLN A 44 4.87 8.08 10.33
CA GLN A 44 4.97 6.62 10.37
C GLN A 44 3.90 6.01 11.30
N PRO A 45 3.12 5.02 10.82
CA PRO A 45 2.17 4.30 11.67
C PRO A 45 2.85 3.53 12.80
N ALA A 46 2.13 3.31 13.91
CA ALA A 46 2.56 2.42 14.98
C ALA A 46 2.93 1.01 14.45
N GLY A 47 3.92 0.37 15.07
CA GLY A 47 4.49 -0.89 14.58
C GLY A 47 3.48 -2.02 14.34
N TRP A 48 2.42 -2.12 15.14
CA TRP A 48 1.36 -3.11 14.95
C TRP A 48 0.59 -2.93 13.63
N ALA A 49 0.55 -1.73 13.06
CA ALA A 49 -0.15 -1.48 11.80
C ALA A 49 0.50 -2.23 10.63
N PHE A 50 1.81 -2.52 10.70
CA PHE A 50 2.52 -3.29 9.69
C PHE A 50 2.12 -4.78 9.67
N SER A 51 1.37 -5.27 10.66
CA SER A 51 0.80 -6.64 10.65
C SER A 51 -0.15 -6.89 9.47
N ILE A 52 -0.69 -5.83 8.84
CA ILE A 52 -1.50 -5.92 7.61
C ILE A 52 -0.76 -6.62 6.46
N TRP A 53 0.57 -6.59 6.43
CA TRP A 53 1.36 -7.33 5.45
C TRP A 53 1.10 -8.83 5.49
N GLY A 54 0.87 -9.42 6.66
CA GLY A 54 0.52 -10.84 6.77
C GLY A 54 -0.78 -11.18 6.02
N LEU A 55 -1.79 -10.31 6.14
CA LEU A 55 -3.05 -10.44 5.41
C LEU A 55 -2.85 -10.21 3.90
N ILE A 56 -2.12 -9.15 3.51
CA ILE A 56 -1.83 -8.84 2.10
C ILE A 56 -1.09 -10.01 1.43
N TYR A 57 -0.06 -10.55 2.07
CA TYR A 57 0.72 -11.68 1.55
C TYR A 57 -0.14 -12.93 1.38
N ALA A 58 -0.87 -13.34 2.42
CA ALA A 58 -1.73 -14.52 2.34
C ALA A 58 -2.76 -14.38 1.21
N TRP A 59 -3.36 -13.21 1.06
CA TRP A 59 -4.42 -12.99 0.07
C TRP A 59 -3.88 -12.86 -1.36
N LEU A 60 -2.70 -12.26 -1.57
CA LEU A 60 -2.03 -12.23 -2.86
C LEU A 60 -1.61 -13.63 -3.33
N ILE A 61 -1.14 -14.49 -2.42
CA ILE A 61 -0.86 -15.90 -2.73
C ILE A 61 -2.14 -16.61 -3.14
N ALA A 62 -3.21 -16.48 -2.33
CA ALA A 62 -4.50 -17.11 -2.63
C ALA A 62 -5.05 -16.63 -3.98
N HIS A 63 -4.94 -15.32 -4.27
CA HIS A 63 -5.28 -14.74 -5.58
C HIS A 63 -4.48 -15.39 -6.71
N ALA A 64 -3.15 -15.38 -6.64
CA ALA A 64 -2.31 -15.89 -7.72
C ALA A 64 -2.48 -17.41 -7.93
N ALA A 65 -2.57 -18.19 -6.85
CA ALA A 65 -2.73 -19.63 -6.89
C ALA A 65 -4.12 -20.02 -7.43
N TYR A 66 -5.19 -19.39 -6.93
CA TYR A 66 -6.55 -19.63 -7.43
C TYR A 66 -6.70 -19.21 -8.90
N GLY A 67 -6.10 -18.07 -9.26
CA GLY A 67 -6.02 -17.57 -10.63
C GLY A 67 -5.31 -18.56 -11.57
N LEU A 68 -4.25 -19.21 -11.11
CA LEU A 68 -3.54 -20.24 -11.87
C LEU A 68 -4.33 -21.55 -11.98
N TRP A 69 -4.97 -21.99 -10.90
CA TRP A 69 -5.65 -23.28 -10.86
C TRP A 69 -6.98 -23.28 -11.63
N ARG A 70 -7.82 -22.27 -11.42
CA ARG A 70 -9.20 -22.22 -11.95
C ARG A 70 -9.39 -21.24 -13.11
N HIS A 71 -8.52 -20.25 -13.25
CA HIS A 71 -8.75 -19.09 -14.13
C HIS A 71 -7.55 -18.76 -15.01
N ARG A 72 -6.75 -19.77 -15.37
CA ARG A 72 -5.51 -19.57 -16.14
C ARG A 72 -5.75 -18.81 -17.45
N SER A 73 -6.84 -19.15 -18.15
CA SER A 73 -7.24 -18.57 -19.43
C SER A 73 -8.42 -17.60 -19.33
N ASP A 74 -8.83 -17.20 -18.12
CA ASP A 74 -9.96 -16.30 -17.91
C ASP A 74 -9.55 -14.84 -18.21
N PRO A 75 -10.16 -14.16 -19.19
CA PRO A 75 -9.83 -12.77 -19.52
C PRO A 75 -9.96 -11.80 -18.34
N LEU A 76 -10.89 -12.07 -17.43
CA LEU A 76 -11.16 -11.19 -16.29
C LEU A 76 -10.04 -11.27 -15.24
N TRP A 77 -9.40 -12.43 -15.12
CA TRP A 77 -8.21 -12.62 -14.31
C TRP A 77 -6.94 -12.17 -15.01
N ASP A 78 -6.91 -12.23 -16.34
CA ASP A 78 -5.74 -11.88 -17.12
C ASP A 78 -5.49 -10.36 -17.19
N ALA A 79 -6.57 -9.57 -17.21
CA ALA A 79 -6.54 -8.12 -17.36
C ALA A 79 -5.60 -7.38 -16.37
N PRO A 80 -5.58 -7.69 -15.05
CA PRO A 80 -4.68 -7.03 -14.11
C PRO A 80 -3.28 -7.64 -13.99
N ARG A 81 -2.98 -8.80 -14.64
CA ARG A 81 -1.77 -9.58 -14.32
C ARG A 81 -0.47 -8.83 -14.60
N TRP A 82 -0.34 -8.20 -15.77
CA TRP A 82 0.92 -7.51 -16.13
C TRP A 82 1.27 -6.36 -15.18
N PRO A 83 0.38 -5.39 -14.92
CA PRO A 83 0.68 -4.35 -13.94
C PRO A 83 0.94 -4.91 -12.54
N LEU A 84 0.21 -5.95 -12.13
CA LEU A 84 0.43 -6.59 -10.83
C LEU A 84 1.79 -7.29 -10.76
N ILE A 85 2.18 -8.05 -11.78
CA ILE A 85 3.50 -8.68 -11.90
C ILE A 85 4.61 -7.63 -11.77
N ALA A 86 4.50 -6.52 -12.51
CA ALA A 86 5.51 -5.46 -12.46
C ALA A 86 5.60 -4.82 -11.06
N SER A 87 4.45 -4.56 -10.42
CA SER A 87 4.41 -4.01 -9.07
C SER A 87 5.06 -4.95 -8.05
N LEU A 88 4.72 -6.24 -8.08
CA LEU A 88 5.25 -7.22 -7.14
C LEU A 88 6.73 -7.54 -7.40
N ALA A 89 7.18 -7.50 -8.65
CA ALA A 89 8.59 -7.66 -9.00
C ALA A 89 9.46 -6.54 -8.41
N LEU A 90 8.99 -5.29 -8.49
CA LEU A 90 9.62 -4.19 -7.76
C LEU A 90 9.52 -4.39 -6.25
N GLY A 91 8.39 -4.87 -5.74
CA GLY A 91 8.23 -5.16 -4.32
C GLY A 91 9.24 -6.16 -3.77
N ALA A 92 9.62 -7.17 -4.56
CA ALA A 92 10.50 -8.25 -4.13
C ALA A 92 11.92 -7.78 -3.75
N SER A 93 12.39 -6.66 -4.29
CA SER A 93 13.66 -6.04 -3.91
C SER A 93 13.51 -4.83 -2.99
N TRP A 94 12.28 -4.36 -2.75
CA TRP A 94 12.06 -3.06 -2.10
C TRP A 94 12.66 -2.98 -0.70
N LEU A 95 12.51 -4.03 0.12
CA LEU A 95 13.07 -4.04 1.49
C LEU A 95 14.58 -3.88 1.50
N GLU A 96 15.27 -4.51 0.56
CA GLU A 96 16.72 -4.43 0.45
C GLU A 96 17.16 -3.03 0.00
N VAL A 97 16.46 -2.46 -0.99
CA VAL A 97 16.71 -1.08 -1.44
C VAL A 97 16.41 -0.09 -0.31
N ALA A 98 15.36 -0.32 0.47
CA ALA A 98 14.94 0.54 1.59
C ALA A 98 15.97 0.61 2.71
N ASN A 99 16.72 -0.46 2.97
CA ASN A 99 17.81 -0.44 3.95
C ASN A 99 19.01 0.42 3.52
N ARG A 100 19.21 0.62 2.22
CA ARG A 100 20.46 1.21 1.69
C ARG A 100 20.27 2.57 1.04
N ALA A 101 19.11 2.80 0.43
CA ALA A 101 18.84 3.97 -0.41
C ALA A 101 17.40 4.46 -0.22
N PRO A 102 17.12 5.24 0.84
CA PRO A 102 15.76 5.71 1.16
C PRO A 102 15.06 6.46 0.02
N ILE A 103 15.79 7.31 -0.71
CA ILE A 103 15.25 8.04 -1.87
C ILE A 103 14.83 7.05 -2.97
N LEU A 104 15.70 6.11 -3.33
CA LEU A 104 15.41 5.13 -4.37
C LEU A 104 14.24 4.23 -3.96
N ALA A 105 14.20 3.80 -2.70
CA ALA A 105 13.08 3.04 -2.15
C ALA A 105 11.75 3.83 -2.19
N THR A 106 11.81 5.14 -1.98
CA THR A 106 10.64 6.03 -2.09
C THR A 106 10.15 6.10 -3.55
N VAL A 107 11.06 6.29 -4.51
CA VAL A 107 10.70 6.23 -5.95
C VAL A 107 10.11 4.87 -6.32
N GLN A 108 10.71 3.80 -5.81
CA GLN A 108 10.29 2.42 -6.09
C GLN A 108 8.90 2.13 -5.53
N ILE A 109 8.59 2.53 -4.29
CA ILE A 109 7.25 2.29 -3.72
C ILE A 109 6.16 3.12 -4.42
N VAL A 110 6.49 4.34 -4.89
CA VAL A 110 5.59 5.15 -5.71
C VAL A 110 5.35 4.48 -7.08
N ALA A 111 6.38 3.90 -7.69
CA ALA A 111 6.23 3.14 -8.93
C ALA A 111 5.39 1.86 -8.71
N MET A 112 5.62 1.14 -7.60
CA MET A 112 4.81 -0.01 -7.19
C MET A 112 3.34 0.40 -7.02
N LEU A 113 3.07 1.54 -6.38
CA LEU A 113 1.73 2.08 -6.21
C LEU A 113 1.07 2.36 -7.55
N GLY A 114 1.74 3.08 -8.46
CA GLY A 114 1.21 3.37 -9.79
C GLY A 114 0.80 2.10 -10.56
N LEU A 115 1.65 1.07 -10.50
CA LEU A 115 1.38 -0.23 -11.12
C LEU A 115 0.24 -0.99 -10.41
N ALA A 116 0.17 -0.95 -9.08
CA ALA A 116 -0.92 -1.58 -8.32
C ALA A 116 -2.28 -0.89 -8.58
N LEU A 117 -2.29 0.45 -8.67
CA LEU A 117 -3.47 1.22 -9.05
C LEU A 117 -3.89 0.92 -10.50
N TRP A 118 -2.93 0.73 -11.41
CA TRP A 118 -3.21 0.30 -12.78
C TRP A 118 -3.83 -1.11 -12.81
N ALA A 119 -3.29 -2.06 -12.02
CA ALA A 119 -3.88 -3.39 -11.87
C ALA A 119 -5.30 -3.32 -11.32
N LEU A 120 -5.54 -2.50 -10.29
CA LEU A 120 -6.87 -2.28 -9.73
C LEU A 120 -7.84 -1.69 -10.77
N ALA A 121 -7.43 -0.67 -11.52
CA ALA A 121 -8.25 -0.05 -12.56
C ALA A 121 -8.52 -0.99 -13.76
N ARG A 122 -7.66 -1.98 -14.00
CA ARG A 122 -7.85 -3.03 -15.02
C ARG A 122 -8.69 -4.20 -14.53
N SER A 123 -8.96 -4.29 -13.23
CA SER A 123 -9.72 -5.39 -12.65
C SER A 123 -11.21 -5.24 -12.99
N PRO A 124 -11.78 -6.10 -13.85
CA PRO A 124 -13.16 -5.92 -14.28
C PRO A 124 -14.12 -6.17 -13.12
N ARG A 125 -15.25 -5.44 -13.09
CA ARG A 125 -16.34 -5.72 -12.16
C ARG A 125 -16.98 -7.08 -12.49
N GLY A 126 -17.56 -7.73 -11.48
CA GLY A 126 -18.30 -8.98 -11.66
C GLY A 126 -18.10 -9.97 -10.51
N PRO A 127 -18.60 -11.20 -10.69
CA PRO A 127 -18.50 -12.26 -9.69
C PRO A 127 -17.05 -12.57 -9.30
N GLY A 128 -16.86 -13.13 -8.10
CA GLY A 128 -15.53 -13.52 -7.62
C GLY A 128 -14.63 -12.35 -7.22
N ARG A 129 -15.21 -11.16 -7.01
CA ARG A 129 -14.50 -9.96 -6.52
C ARG A 129 -13.54 -10.27 -5.37
N TRP A 130 -13.99 -11.06 -4.40
CA TRP A 130 -13.23 -11.38 -3.20
C TRP A 130 -11.86 -12.02 -3.50
N TRP A 131 -11.78 -12.81 -4.56
CA TRP A 131 -10.53 -13.46 -4.95
C TRP A 131 -9.77 -12.68 -6.01
N ARG A 132 -10.43 -11.80 -6.76
CA ARG A 132 -9.84 -11.09 -7.90
C ARG A 132 -9.41 -9.66 -7.60
N ILE A 133 -10.27 -8.89 -6.95
CA ILE A 133 -10.16 -7.44 -6.82
C ILE A 133 -9.71 -7.08 -5.42
N ALA A 134 -10.33 -7.67 -4.39
CA ALA A 134 -10.07 -7.35 -2.99
C ALA A 134 -8.57 -7.46 -2.59
N PRO A 135 -7.81 -8.51 -2.96
CA PRO A 135 -6.37 -8.57 -2.63
C PRO A 135 -5.56 -7.46 -3.31
N VAL A 136 -5.88 -7.12 -4.57
CA VAL A 136 -5.21 -6.03 -5.31
C VAL A 136 -5.58 -4.66 -4.72
N ALA A 137 -6.84 -4.48 -4.32
CA ALA A 137 -7.34 -3.27 -3.69
C ALA A 137 -6.69 -3.03 -2.33
N LEU A 138 -6.64 -4.05 -1.46
CA LEU A 138 -5.99 -3.99 -0.16
C LEU A 138 -4.49 -3.64 -0.30
N TYR A 139 -3.80 -4.32 -1.21
CA TYR A 139 -2.39 -4.06 -1.52
C TYR A 139 -2.16 -2.61 -2.00
N ALA A 140 -2.94 -2.16 -2.98
CA ALA A 140 -2.84 -0.80 -3.50
C ALA A 140 -3.14 0.26 -2.44
N GLY A 141 -4.15 0.04 -1.58
CA GLY A 141 -4.49 0.96 -0.49
C GLY A 141 -3.36 1.10 0.53
N TRP A 142 -2.73 -0.01 0.90
CA TRP A 142 -1.57 0.01 1.79
C TRP A 142 -0.37 0.73 1.14
N LEU A 143 -0.09 0.46 -0.14
CA LEU A 143 0.97 1.17 -0.88
C LEU A 143 0.72 2.68 -0.97
N THR A 144 -0.53 3.15 -1.04
CA THR A 144 -0.85 4.58 -1.01
C THR A 144 -0.36 5.21 0.28
N ALA A 145 -0.66 4.60 1.43
CA ALA A 145 -0.19 5.09 2.72
C ALA A 145 1.34 4.99 2.83
N ALA A 146 1.92 3.84 2.50
CA ALA A 146 3.36 3.60 2.59
C ALA A 146 4.19 4.54 1.69
N SER A 147 3.66 4.94 0.54
CA SER A 147 4.28 5.95 -0.33
C SER A 147 4.30 7.32 0.35
N GLY A 148 3.22 7.72 1.01
CA GLY A 148 3.15 8.96 1.80
C GLY A 148 4.12 8.95 2.99
N VAL A 149 4.22 7.81 3.69
CA VAL A 149 5.21 7.63 4.78
C VAL A 149 6.62 7.80 4.24
N SER A 150 6.98 7.06 3.18
CA SER A 150 8.33 7.09 2.60
C SER A 150 8.72 8.50 2.14
N ALA A 151 7.82 9.18 1.41
CA ALA A 151 8.04 10.55 0.98
C ALA A 151 8.14 11.53 2.16
N GLY A 152 7.28 11.39 3.18
CA GLY A 152 7.33 12.21 4.38
C GLY A 152 8.65 12.08 5.13
N VAL A 153 9.14 10.86 5.35
CA VAL A 153 10.45 10.62 5.99
C VAL A 153 11.58 11.23 5.16
N VAL A 154 11.56 11.08 3.83
CA VAL A 154 12.58 11.68 2.94
C VAL A 154 12.55 13.21 3.00
N LEU A 155 11.37 13.83 3.02
CA LEU A 155 11.23 15.29 3.13
C LEU A 155 11.79 15.82 4.46
N ILE A 156 11.54 15.13 5.56
CA ILE A 156 12.06 15.47 6.88
C ILE A 156 13.58 15.27 6.90
N GLY A 157 14.04 14.11 6.45
CA GLY A 157 15.46 13.73 6.51
C GLY A 157 16.38 14.60 5.66
N HIS A 158 15.86 15.25 4.63
CA HIS A 158 16.59 16.21 3.80
C HIS A 158 16.36 17.67 4.22
N GLY A 159 15.65 17.92 5.31
CA GLY A 159 15.37 19.28 5.80
C GLY A 159 14.49 20.12 4.88
N VAL A 160 13.75 19.50 3.95
CA VAL A 160 12.86 20.20 3.01
C VAL A 160 11.65 20.76 3.74
N LEU A 161 11.10 19.99 4.68
CA LEU A 161 10.01 20.39 5.57
C LEU A 161 10.28 19.86 6.99
N GLY A 162 9.84 20.60 8.00
CA GLY A 162 9.82 20.10 9.37
C GLY A 162 8.83 18.93 9.56
N ALA A 163 9.02 18.15 10.62
CA ALA A 163 8.27 16.91 10.88
C ALA A 163 6.73 17.07 10.79
N THR A 164 6.17 18.06 11.48
CA THR A 164 4.72 18.33 11.46
C THR A 164 4.24 18.76 10.07
N ALA A 165 4.95 19.67 9.41
CA ALA A 165 4.57 20.16 8.08
C ALA A 165 4.62 19.05 7.02
N ALA A 166 5.68 18.24 7.00
CA ALA A 166 5.80 17.09 6.12
C ALA A 166 4.68 16.06 6.37
N THR A 167 4.39 15.77 7.63
CA THR A 167 3.36 14.80 8.01
C THR A 167 1.98 15.26 7.58
N LEU A 168 1.59 16.51 7.87
CA LEU A 168 0.29 17.05 7.46
C LEU A 168 0.17 17.12 5.93
N ALA A 169 1.22 17.54 5.23
CA ALA A 169 1.23 17.55 3.76
C ALA A 169 1.00 16.16 3.18
N MET A 170 1.69 15.13 3.72
CA MET A 170 1.52 13.75 3.27
C MET A 170 0.15 13.18 3.65
N LEU A 171 -0.40 13.50 4.83
CA LEU A 171 -1.77 13.11 5.20
C LEU A 171 -2.80 13.67 4.21
N VAL A 172 -2.69 14.96 3.86
CA VAL A 172 -3.57 15.60 2.87
C VAL A 172 -3.44 14.93 1.51
N LEU A 173 -2.21 14.69 1.04
CA LEU A 173 -1.94 14.06 -0.26
C LEU A 173 -2.47 12.63 -0.31
N VAL A 174 -2.16 11.80 0.70
CA VAL A 174 -2.64 10.41 0.81
C VAL A 174 -4.15 10.38 0.85
N LEU A 175 -4.79 11.26 1.64
CA LEU A 175 -6.25 11.31 1.73
C LEU A 175 -6.89 11.72 0.40
N ALA A 176 -6.33 12.73 -0.30
CA ALA A 176 -6.82 13.16 -1.60
C ALA A 176 -6.75 12.01 -2.62
N VAL A 177 -5.61 11.33 -2.73
CA VAL A 177 -5.44 10.16 -3.60
C VAL A 177 -6.40 9.05 -3.20
N ALA A 178 -6.52 8.75 -1.91
CA ALA A 178 -7.38 7.69 -1.41
C ALA A 178 -8.85 7.93 -1.72
N LEU A 179 -9.34 9.15 -1.53
CA LEU A 179 -10.71 9.53 -1.85
C LEU A 179 -10.99 9.43 -3.36
N ILE A 180 -10.06 9.89 -4.21
CA ILE A 180 -10.19 9.81 -5.67
C ILE A 180 -10.24 8.35 -6.13
N VAL A 181 -9.29 7.52 -5.68
CA VAL A 181 -9.20 6.11 -6.06
C VAL A 181 -10.42 5.34 -5.55
N GLN A 182 -10.82 5.54 -4.29
CA GLN A 182 -12.00 4.87 -3.73
C GLN A 182 -13.29 5.28 -4.46
N ARG A 183 -13.44 6.55 -4.85
CA ARG A 183 -14.61 7.01 -5.63
C ARG A 183 -14.70 6.34 -7.00
N ARG A 184 -13.57 6.04 -7.64
CA ARG A 184 -13.52 5.31 -8.92
C ARG A 184 -13.72 3.80 -8.74
N ASN A 185 -13.35 3.26 -7.58
CA ASN A 185 -13.38 1.84 -7.25
C ASN A 185 -14.34 1.51 -6.10
N ARG A 186 -15.54 2.10 -6.08
CA ARG A 186 -16.54 1.90 -4.99
C ARG A 186 -16.87 0.45 -4.65
N HIS A 187 -16.69 -0.44 -5.62
CA HIS A 187 -16.93 -1.87 -5.48
C HIS A 187 -15.83 -2.60 -4.71
N ALA A 188 -14.70 -1.96 -4.42
CA ALA A 188 -13.54 -2.53 -3.72
C ALA A 188 -13.21 -1.71 -2.45
N PRO A 189 -14.05 -1.78 -1.40
CA PRO A 189 -13.83 -1.03 -0.15
C PRO A 189 -12.52 -1.40 0.56
N GLU A 190 -11.94 -2.56 0.25
CA GLU A 190 -10.69 -3.05 0.83
C GLU A 190 -9.52 -2.08 0.60
N TYR A 191 -9.56 -1.29 -0.47
CA TYR A 191 -8.62 -0.19 -0.70
C TYR A 191 -8.69 0.87 0.41
N ALA A 192 -9.88 1.43 0.66
CA ALA A 192 -10.06 2.43 1.72
C ALA A 192 -9.82 1.85 3.11
N LEU A 193 -10.15 0.58 3.35
CA LEU A 193 -9.88 -0.10 4.62
C LEU A 193 -8.37 -0.19 4.90
N ALA A 194 -7.54 -0.50 3.91
CA ALA A 194 -6.08 -0.49 4.08
C ALA A 194 -5.52 0.90 4.40
N VAL A 195 -6.02 1.95 3.74
CA VAL A 195 -5.62 3.33 4.05
C VAL A 195 -6.07 3.73 5.45
N ALA A 196 -7.32 3.43 5.81
CA ALA A 196 -7.86 3.72 7.15
C ALA A 196 -7.10 2.99 8.25
N TRP A 197 -6.67 1.74 8.00
CA TRP A 197 -5.81 0.98 8.91
C TRP A 197 -4.46 1.66 9.13
N ALA A 198 -3.81 2.14 8.07
CA ALA A 198 -2.57 2.90 8.19
C ALA A 198 -2.76 4.20 8.98
N LEU A 199 -3.84 4.95 8.69
CA LEU A 199 -4.19 6.16 9.44
C LEU A 199 -4.46 5.86 10.91
N ALA A 200 -5.10 4.74 11.25
CA ALA A 200 -5.32 4.33 12.64
C ALA A 200 -3.98 4.07 13.36
N GLY A 201 -2.99 3.51 12.66
CA GLY A 201 -1.64 3.40 13.16
C GLY A 201 -0.96 4.76 13.36
N ILE A 202 -1.18 5.74 12.48
CA ILE A 202 -0.67 7.12 12.65
C ILE A 202 -1.33 7.80 13.85
N VAL A 203 -2.65 7.64 14.02
CA VAL A 203 -3.36 8.12 15.23
C VAL A 203 -2.68 7.52 16.46
N ALA A 204 -2.54 6.20 16.53
CA ALA A 204 -1.95 5.53 17.68
C ALA A 204 -0.50 5.96 17.97
N ALA A 205 0.31 6.22 16.94
CA ALA A 205 1.69 6.69 17.09
C ALA A 205 1.79 8.12 17.64
N ASN A 206 0.75 8.95 17.44
CA ASN A 206 0.77 10.37 17.80
C ASN A 206 -0.16 10.72 18.97
N LEU A 207 -0.93 9.75 19.49
CA LEU A 207 -1.76 9.94 20.68
C LEU A 207 -0.88 10.34 21.88
N GLY A 208 -1.13 11.52 22.44
CA GLY A 208 -0.36 12.07 23.56
C GLY A 208 0.96 12.76 23.16
N ALA A 209 1.42 12.63 21.91
CA ALA A 209 2.62 13.27 21.40
C ALA A 209 2.30 14.51 20.54
N ASP A 210 1.43 14.36 19.53
CA ASP A 210 1.00 15.45 18.64
C ASP A 210 -0.50 15.31 18.34
N GLY A 211 -1.32 16.06 19.08
CA GLY A 211 -2.78 16.05 18.94
C GLY A 211 -3.28 16.55 17.59
N LEU A 212 -2.51 17.41 16.91
CA LEU A 212 -2.87 17.93 15.59
C LEU A 212 -2.74 16.81 14.54
N ILE A 213 -1.63 16.07 14.55
CA ILE A 213 -1.41 14.95 13.63
C ILE A 213 -2.40 13.81 13.90
N ALA A 214 -2.60 13.46 15.17
CA ALA A 214 -3.58 12.45 15.56
C ALA A 214 -5.00 12.85 15.13
N GLY A 215 -5.40 14.10 15.36
CA GLY A 215 -6.69 14.63 14.94
C GLY A 215 -6.87 14.64 13.42
N ALA A 216 -5.84 15.06 12.66
CA ALA A 216 -5.87 15.07 11.20
C ALA A 216 -6.00 13.66 10.61
N ALA A 217 -5.24 12.69 11.13
CA ALA A 217 -5.34 11.29 10.71
C ALA A 217 -6.74 10.70 11.04
N GLY A 218 -7.27 10.99 12.23
CA GLY A 218 -8.62 10.59 12.63
C GLY A 218 -9.71 11.17 11.74
N ALA A 219 -9.62 12.46 11.39
CA ALA A 219 -10.52 13.09 10.44
C ALA A 219 -10.45 12.44 9.05
N GLY A 220 -9.26 12.04 8.61
CA GLY A 220 -9.07 11.27 7.36
C GLY A 220 -9.81 9.93 7.37
N ILE A 221 -9.77 9.19 8.48
CA ILE A 221 -10.53 7.94 8.64
C ILE A 221 -12.03 8.20 8.50
N MET A 222 -12.55 9.25 9.17
CA MET A 222 -13.96 9.62 9.09
C MET A 222 -14.38 10.00 7.66
N ALA A 223 -13.54 10.74 6.94
CA ALA A 223 -13.78 11.09 5.55
C ALA A 223 -13.83 9.86 4.62
N LEU A 224 -12.95 8.87 4.83
CA LEU A 224 -12.96 7.61 4.09
C LEU A 224 -14.22 6.79 4.40
N ALA A 225 -14.61 6.71 5.66
CA ALA A 225 -15.81 6.00 6.10
C ALA A 225 -17.09 6.59 5.47
N ALA A 226 -17.22 7.92 5.49
CA ALA A 226 -18.35 8.64 4.89
C ALA A 226 -18.44 8.45 3.36
N ASN A 227 -17.31 8.27 2.69
CA ASN A 227 -17.22 8.16 1.24
C ASN A 227 -17.35 6.71 0.70
N GLY A 228 -17.06 5.68 1.51
CA GLY A 228 -16.80 4.34 1.00
C GLY A 228 -17.52 3.16 1.66
N VAL A 229 -17.83 3.20 2.96
CA VAL A 229 -18.10 1.95 3.70
C VAL A 229 -19.58 1.52 3.67
N TRP A 230 -20.53 2.43 3.45
CA TRP A 230 -21.96 2.13 3.71
C TRP A 230 -22.91 2.19 2.53
N ARG A 231 -22.43 2.57 1.33
CA ARG A 231 -23.29 2.68 0.13
C ARG A 231 -23.17 1.50 -0.84
N GLY A 232 -22.32 0.51 -0.55
CA GLY A 232 -22.05 -0.64 -1.42
C GLY A 232 -22.63 -1.98 -0.93
N ALA A 233 -23.25 -2.03 0.26
CA ALA A 233 -23.88 -3.24 0.80
C ALA A 233 -25.37 -3.39 0.42
N ALA A 234 -25.91 -2.47 -0.37
CA ALA A 234 -27.34 -2.39 -0.72
C ALA A 234 -27.61 -2.37 -2.24
N GLY A 235 -26.70 -2.90 -3.06
CA GLY A 235 -26.85 -2.95 -4.52
C GLY A 235 -26.42 -4.28 -5.11
#